data_AF-A0A8B6XZL0-F1
#
_entry.id   AF-A0A8B6XZL0-F1
#
_cell.length_a   1.000
_cell.length_b   1.000
_cell.length_c   1.000
_cell.angle_alpha   90.00
_cell.angle_beta   90.00
_cell.angle_gamma   90.00
#
_symmetry.space_group_name_H-M   'P 1'
#
loop_
_entity.id
_entity.type
_entity.pdbx_description
1 polymer ?
#
loop_
_entity_poly.entity_id
_entity_poly.type
_entity_poly.pdbx_seq_one_letter_code
_entity_poly.pdbx_strand_id
1 'polypeptide(L)'
;MSFITNQRYAMSFKKKNFVHISANSLLNDTVPHYKFNTLKEIHELIWQQIHALQEEGDCEEKKILLCRNVENYAGFGSNVHRYGVCMQVAYGLGRIFFIHQEQYNHFDGVFQWVQPESLKCGYLKQKILLNKSNICNAQDTSCYLSNGFDLNNNHKVIEFNTLVKSVPYPRHIPGTLPEELKKKLLSLGVKIPWLWFTSQFLAYLLLRPNLSFHETLFALKKKINFTSPVIGFHIRHGDKLTSREAQYINESEFVKVAKEYFYENNITYKRIYTATDNISVIDQVKKYAPEFQTICLPQKYLLNGLGSYFQKNFSKEIIESTLVDLYLLTNTEYHVCDISSNLCRLVHELKQGRPPFKQDNKFKSVTKDVQFYYQWWGFIFPSSLWITTKKNTETDYKNKDGKAFKLLKYGNDLFRKL
;
A
#
# COMPACT_ATOMS: atom_id res chain seq x y z
N MET A 1 16.50 -17.54 2.93
CA MET A 1 16.43 -17.53 4.42
C MET A 1 15.30 -16.59 4.82
N SER A 2 14.49 -16.98 5.80
CA SER A 2 13.18 -16.38 6.12
C SER A 2 13.29 -14.95 6.66
N PHE A 3 12.44 -14.04 6.17
CA PHE A 3 12.25 -12.69 6.75
C PHE A 3 11.57 -12.74 8.12
N ILE A 4 10.88 -13.84 8.42
CA ILE A 4 10.18 -14.07 9.68
C ILE A 4 11.20 -14.63 10.69
N THR A 5 11.33 -13.94 11.81
CA THR A 5 12.21 -14.32 12.94
C THR A 5 11.70 -15.57 13.67
N ASN A 6 10.40 -15.84 13.62
CA ASN A 6 9.79 -17.06 14.18
C ASN A 6 9.95 -18.25 13.23
N GLN A 7 10.77 -19.23 13.63
CA GLN A 7 11.07 -20.43 12.84
C GLN A 7 9.84 -21.30 12.53
N ARG A 8 8.78 -21.25 13.36
CA ARG A 8 7.53 -22.01 13.15
C ARG A 8 6.82 -21.61 11.85
N TYR A 9 6.95 -20.36 11.44
CA TYR A 9 6.33 -19.80 10.23
C TYR A 9 7.35 -19.49 9.12
N ALA A 10 8.63 -19.76 9.38
CA ALA A 10 9.72 -19.56 8.44
C ALA A 10 9.71 -20.64 7.35
N MET A 11 8.88 -20.47 6.33
CA MET A 11 8.96 -21.31 5.14
C MET A 11 10.23 -20.97 4.35
N SER A 12 11.11 -21.96 4.14
CA SER A 12 12.23 -21.82 3.21
C SER A 12 11.70 -21.78 1.79
N PHE A 13 12.23 -20.88 0.94
CA PHE A 13 12.20 -21.06 -0.50
C PHE A 13 12.86 -22.41 -0.81
N LYS A 14 12.09 -23.50 -0.87
CA LYS A 14 12.63 -24.80 -1.27
C LYS A 14 13.16 -24.61 -2.68
N LYS A 15 14.43 -24.94 -2.92
CA LYS A 15 14.97 -25.16 -4.27
C LYS A 15 14.19 -26.32 -4.88
N LYS A 16 12.96 -26.10 -5.36
CA LYS A 16 12.38 -26.99 -6.36
C LYS A 16 13.26 -26.81 -7.59
N ASN A 17 13.82 -27.92 -8.07
CA ASN A 17 14.79 -28.00 -9.17
C ASN A 17 14.56 -26.92 -10.22
N PHE A 18 15.37 -25.85 -10.15
CA PHE A 18 15.48 -24.89 -11.22
C PHE A 18 16.10 -25.66 -12.38
N VAL A 19 15.29 -25.97 -13.39
CA VAL A 19 15.80 -26.51 -14.65
C VAL A 19 16.86 -25.54 -15.14
N HIS A 20 18.11 -25.97 -15.15
CA HIS A 20 19.16 -25.32 -15.91
C HIS A 20 18.71 -25.39 -17.37
N ILE A 21 18.11 -24.31 -17.88
CA ILE A 21 17.85 -24.18 -19.30
C ILE A 21 19.22 -24.03 -19.95
N SER A 22 19.73 -25.14 -20.49
CA SER A 22 20.90 -25.17 -21.37
C SER A 22 20.68 -24.20 -22.52
N ALA A 23 21.73 -23.49 -22.92
CA ALA A 23 21.71 -22.30 -23.76
C ALA A 23 21.19 -22.46 -25.22
N ASN A 24 20.49 -23.54 -25.59
CA ASN A 24 20.20 -23.88 -26.98
C ASN A 24 18.72 -24.16 -27.33
N SER A 25 17.73 -23.57 -26.65
CA SER A 25 16.33 -23.68 -27.13
C SER A 25 15.56 -22.35 -27.03
N LEU A 26 15.17 -21.82 -28.21
CA LEU A 26 14.05 -20.89 -28.46
C LEU A 26 13.75 -19.89 -27.32
N LEU A 27 14.51 -18.78 -27.31
CA LEU A 27 14.74 -17.94 -26.13
C LEU A 27 13.81 -16.73 -25.90
N ASN A 28 12.78 -16.50 -26.72
CA ASN A 28 12.00 -15.25 -26.59
C ASN A 28 10.69 -15.37 -25.79
N ASP A 29 9.97 -16.49 -25.86
CA ASP A 29 8.69 -16.64 -25.14
C ASP A 29 8.83 -17.29 -23.74
N THR A 30 9.95 -17.97 -23.48
CA THR A 30 10.18 -18.71 -22.24
C THR A 30 10.65 -17.81 -21.08
N VAL A 31 11.42 -16.77 -21.35
CA VAL A 31 11.97 -15.86 -20.33
C VAL A 31 10.91 -14.98 -19.67
N PRO A 32 9.99 -14.32 -20.40
CA PRO A 32 8.90 -13.56 -19.78
C PRO A 32 7.98 -14.46 -18.94
N HIS A 33 7.67 -15.65 -19.45
CA HIS A 33 6.83 -16.63 -18.77
C HIS A 33 7.47 -17.12 -17.45
N TYR A 34 8.76 -17.47 -17.48
CA TYR A 34 9.52 -17.88 -16.30
C TYR A 34 9.59 -16.76 -15.23
N LYS A 35 9.88 -15.52 -15.64
CA LYS A 35 9.92 -14.37 -14.71
C LYS A 35 8.57 -14.15 -14.04
N PHE A 36 7.50 -14.20 -14.82
CA PHE A 36 6.13 -14.07 -14.30
C PHE A 36 5.78 -15.18 -13.29
N ASN A 37 6.03 -16.44 -13.64
CA ASN A 37 5.72 -17.57 -12.76
C ASN A 37 6.53 -17.52 -11.47
N THR A 38 7.83 -17.18 -11.55
CA THR A 38 8.66 -17.05 -10.35
C THR A 38 8.15 -15.92 -9.44
N LEU A 39 7.78 -14.76 -10.01
CA LEU A 39 7.24 -13.64 -9.24
C LEU A 39 5.91 -14.01 -8.56
N LYS A 40 5.06 -14.77 -9.27
CA LYS A 40 3.82 -15.36 -8.73
C LYS A 40 4.09 -16.28 -7.55
N GLU A 41 5.08 -17.17 -7.64
CA GLU A 41 5.44 -18.05 -6.52
C GLU A 41 5.93 -17.26 -5.29
N ILE A 42 6.73 -16.20 -5.48
CA ILE A 42 7.17 -15.33 -4.37
C ILE A 42 5.95 -14.69 -3.69
N HIS A 43 5.02 -14.16 -4.49
CA HIS A 43 3.79 -13.57 -4.00
C HIS A 43 2.97 -14.57 -3.18
N GLU A 44 2.69 -15.74 -3.76
CA GLU A 44 1.88 -16.78 -3.13
C GLU A 44 2.50 -17.24 -1.81
N LEU A 45 3.82 -17.37 -1.76
CA LEU A 45 4.55 -17.69 -0.53
C LEU A 45 4.33 -16.63 0.55
N ILE A 46 4.50 -15.34 0.23
CA ILE A 46 4.29 -14.24 1.19
C ILE A 46 2.85 -14.24 1.69
N TRP A 47 1.87 -14.41 0.80
CA TRP A 47 0.45 -14.44 1.18
C TRP A 47 0.09 -15.64 2.03
N GLN A 48 0.63 -16.82 1.72
CA GLN A 48 0.47 -18.02 2.55
C GLN A 48 1.08 -17.80 3.95
N GLN A 49 2.25 -17.17 4.03
CA GLN A 49 2.89 -16.87 5.32
C GLN A 49 2.07 -15.87 6.14
N ILE A 50 1.55 -14.81 5.51
CA ILE A 50 0.63 -13.88 6.17
C ILE A 50 -0.62 -14.64 6.65
N HIS A 51 -1.23 -15.47 5.80
CA HIS A 51 -2.41 -16.23 6.16
C HIS A 51 -2.18 -17.18 7.34
N ALA A 52 -1.07 -17.91 7.34
CA ALA A 52 -0.70 -18.80 8.44
C ALA A 52 -0.50 -18.05 9.76
N LEU A 53 0.15 -16.88 9.72
CA LEU A 53 0.29 -16.01 10.90
C LEU A 53 -1.06 -15.56 11.45
N GLN A 54 -2.02 -15.28 10.58
CA GLN A 54 -3.35 -14.81 10.97
C GLN A 54 -4.30 -15.92 11.42
N GLU A 55 -4.28 -17.11 10.80
CA GLU A 55 -5.37 -18.09 10.95
C GLU A 55 -4.95 -19.46 11.53
N GLU A 56 -3.69 -19.88 11.38
CA GLU A 56 -3.27 -21.23 11.76
C GLU A 56 -2.84 -21.35 13.24
N GLY A 57 -2.95 -22.53 13.84
CA GLY A 57 -2.54 -22.77 15.23
C GLY A 57 -3.51 -22.23 16.29
N ASP A 58 -3.10 -22.27 17.56
CA ASP A 58 -3.91 -21.81 18.69
C ASP A 58 -3.83 -20.28 18.84
N CYS A 59 -4.99 -19.61 18.81
CA CYS A 59 -5.11 -18.17 19.00
C CYS A 59 -4.54 -17.71 20.35
N GLU A 60 -4.75 -18.49 21.42
CA GLU A 60 -4.33 -18.13 22.77
C GLU A 60 -2.81 -18.20 22.95
N GLU A 61 -2.11 -18.99 22.15
CA GLU A 61 -0.65 -19.08 22.17
C GLU A 61 0.03 -17.98 21.36
N LYS A 62 -0.64 -17.40 20.36
CA LYS A 62 -0.03 -16.44 19.43
C LYS A 62 0.48 -15.17 20.12
N LYS A 63 1.64 -14.69 19.67
CA LYS A 63 2.14 -13.34 20.00
C LYS A 63 1.50 -12.32 19.07
N ILE A 64 1.12 -11.18 19.61
CA ILE A 64 0.25 -10.22 18.95
C ILE A 64 0.99 -8.92 18.68
N LEU A 65 0.73 -8.31 17.54
CA LEU A 65 0.99 -6.90 17.28
C LEU A 65 -0.34 -6.18 17.09
N LEU A 66 -0.61 -5.23 17.98
CA LEU A 66 -1.82 -4.40 17.96
C LEU A 66 -1.47 -3.01 17.43
N CYS A 67 -2.05 -2.60 16.31
CA CYS A 67 -1.88 -1.26 15.76
C CYS A 67 -3.09 -0.42 16.09
N ARG A 68 -2.89 0.56 16.98
CA ARG A 68 -3.93 1.45 17.47
C ARG A 68 -3.85 2.79 16.79
N ASN A 69 -4.94 3.14 16.12
CA ASN A 69 -5.11 4.49 15.62
C ASN A 69 -5.89 5.32 16.63
N VAL A 70 -5.14 6.21 17.28
CA VAL A 70 -5.56 7.07 18.39
C VAL A 70 -5.72 8.53 17.95
N GLU A 71 -5.28 8.86 16.73
CA GLU A 71 -5.47 10.18 16.11
C GLU A 71 -6.61 10.12 15.10
N ASN A 72 -7.64 10.95 15.28
CA ASN A 72 -8.84 10.97 14.42
C ASN A 72 -8.73 11.93 13.22
N TYR A 73 -7.53 12.38 12.85
CA TYR A 73 -7.34 13.49 11.91
C TYR A 73 -6.75 13.07 10.55
N ALA A 74 -6.71 11.77 10.23
CA ALA A 74 -6.12 11.27 8.99
C ALA A 74 -7.15 10.58 8.09
N GLY A 75 -7.08 10.84 6.78
CA GLY A 75 -7.95 10.22 5.78
C GLY A 75 -7.63 8.75 5.48
N PHE A 76 -8.53 8.05 4.77
CA PHE A 76 -8.48 6.60 4.50
C PHE A 76 -7.09 6.11 4.06
N GLY A 77 -6.52 6.70 3.01
CA GLY A 77 -5.22 6.26 2.49
C GLY A 77 -4.09 6.36 3.52
N SER A 78 -4.09 7.43 4.32
CA SER A 78 -3.09 7.62 5.39
C SER A 78 -3.21 6.55 6.48
N ASN A 79 -4.45 6.23 6.89
CA ASN A 79 -4.71 5.17 7.86
C ASN A 79 -4.26 3.79 7.32
N VAL A 80 -4.61 3.46 6.08
CA VAL A 80 -4.15 2.23 5.42
C VAL A 80 -2.63 2.13 5.44
N HIS A 81 -1.91 3.20 5.09
CA HIS A 81 -0.45 3.20 5.10
C HIS A 81 0.12 2.99 6.50
N ARG A 82 -0.49 3.57 7.55
CA ARG A 82 -0.12 3.35 8.95
C ARG A 82 -0.29 1.87 9.34
N TYR A 83 -1.41 1.25 8.95
CA TYR A 83 -1.65 -0.18 9.21
C TYR A 83 -0.71 -1.09 8.41
N GLY A 84 -0.36 -0.73 7.17
CA GLY A 84 0.61 -1.45 6.36
C GLY A 84 1.99 -1.56 7.03
N VAL A 85 2.43 -0.49 7.71
CA VAL A 85 3.68 -0.54 8.48
C VAL A 85 3.59 -1.54 9.62
N CYS A 86 2.55 -1.42 10.45
CA CYS A 86 2.33 -2.33 11.57
C CYS A 86 2.26 -3.80 11.12
N MET A 87 1.58 -4.06 9.99
CA MET A 87 1.45 -5.40 9.43
C MET A 87 2.81 -5.95 8.94
N GLN A 88 3.64 -5.13 8.31
CA GLN A 88 4.99 -5.54 7.90
C GLN A 88 5.89 -5.84 9.11
N VAL A 89 5.79 -5.04 10.18
CA VAL A 89 6.50 -5.30 11.44
C VAL A 89 6.00 -6.61 12.08
N ALA A 90 4.69 -6.83 12.12
CA ALA A 90 4.09 -8.05 12.65
C ALA A 90 4.60 -9.29 11.91
N TYR A 91 4.66 -9.20 10.58
CA TYR A 91 5.18 -10.24 9.71
C TYR A 91 6.66 -10.55 10.00
N GLY A 92 7.52 -9.54 10.10
CA GLY A 92 8.94 -9.74 10.44
C GLY A 92 9.15 -10.38 11.83
N LEU A 93 8.30 -10.03 12.80
CA LEU A 93 8.32 -10.60 14.15
C LEU A 93 7.62 -11.96 14.27
N GLY A 94 6.91 -12.42 13.23
CA GLY A 94 6.11 -13.65 13.26
C GLY A 94 4.95 -13.57 14.25
N ARG A 95 4.23 -12.45 14.24
CA ARG A 95 3.09 -12.14 15.12
C ARG A 95 1.78 -12.07 14.32
N ILE A 96 0.68 -12.40 14.99
CA ILE A 96 -0.65 -12.06 14.48
C ILE A 96 -0.84 -10.53 14.56
N PHE A 97 -1.40 -9.96 13.51
CA PHE A 97 -1.65 -8.53 13.36
C PHE A 97 -3.11 -8.20 13.58
N PHE A 98 -3.38 -7.16 14.37
CA PHE A 98 -4.71 -6.58 14.55
C PHE A 98 -4.71 -5.07 14.48
N ILE A 99 -5.75 -4.53 13.86
CA ILE A 99 -6.13 -3.13 13.89
C ILE A 99 -7.16 -2.91 15.00
N HIS A 100 -6.99 -1.83 15.74
CA HIS A 100 -7.99 -1.32 16.65
C HIS A 100 -8.10 0.20 16.53
N GLN A 101 -9.35 0.69 16.48
CA GLN A 101 -9.65 2.11 16.54
C GLN A 101 -10.72 2.40 17.60
N GLU A 102 -10.50 3.42 18.43
CA GLU A 102 -11.42 3.75 19.54
C GLU A 102 -12.76 4.33 19.06
N GLN A 103 -12.77 4.95 17.88
CA GLN A 103 -14.00 5.41 17.22
C GLN A 103 -14.22 4.61 15.95
N TYR A 104 -15.34 3.88 15.89
CA TYR A 104 -15.80 3.07 14.75
C TYR A 104 -15.83 3.83 13.42
N ASN A 105 -15.84 5.16 13.49
CA ASN A 105 -16.14 6.05 12.39
C ASN A 105 -15.04 6.17 11.32
N HIS A 106 -13.79 5.70 11.46
CA HIS A 106 -12.77 6.06 10.45
C HIS A 106 -12.04 4.91 9.73
N PHE A 107 -12.03 3.68 10.24
CA PHE A 107 -11.44 2.54 9.51
C PHE A 107 -11.94 1.14 9.91
N ASP A 108 -12.35 0.90 11.15
CA ASP A 108 -12.84 -0.44 11.57
C ASP A 108 -14.06 -0.92 10.76
N GLY A 109 -14.82 0.01 10.17
CA GLY A 109 -15.90 -0.27 9.23
C GLY A 109 -15.44 -0.89 7.90
N VAL A 110 -14.15 -0.82 7.51
CA VAL A 110 -13.65 -1.37 6.24
C VAL A 110 -13.96 -2.86 6.12
N PHE A 111 -13.96 -3.59 7.24
CA PHE A 111 -14.24 -5.02 7.30
C PHE A 111 -15.71 -5.38 7.03
N GLN A 112 -16.60 -4.39 6.87
CA GLN A 112 -17.93 -4.60 6.31
C GLN A 112 -17.89 -4.96 4.82
N TRP A 113 -16.81 -4.61 4.10
CA TRP A 113 -16.66 -4.85 2.66
C TRP A 113 -15.48 -5.78 2.32
N VAL A 114 -14.44 -5.81 3.16
CA VAL A 114 -13.28 -6.70 3.00
C VAL A 114 -13.16 -7.66 4.17
N GLN A 115 -12.46 -8.78 3.99
CA GLN A 115 -12.23 -9.74 5.06
C GLN A 115 -11.43 -9.11 6.21
N PRO A 116 -11.75 -9.45 7.47
CA PRO A 116 -10.96 -9.02 8.61
C PRO A 116 -9.52 -9.58 8.55
N GLU A 117 -8.68 -9.10 9.44
CA GLU A 117 -7.29 -9.54 9.52
C GLU A 117 -7.21 -11.03 9.90
N SER A 118 -8.12 -11.50 10.76
CA SER A 118 -8.35 -12.93 11.02
C SER A 118 -9.82 -13.20 11.31
N LEU A 119 -10.36 -14.25 10.70
CA LEU A 119 -11.71 -14.77 11.00
C LEU A 119 -11.71 -15.61 12.29
N LYS A 120 -10.65 -16.38 12.53
CA LYS A 120 -10.57 -17.32 13.66
C LYS A 120 -10.21 -16.63 14.98
N CYS A 121 -9.21 -15.76 14.96
CA CYS A 121 -8.61 -15.17 16.16
C CYS A 121 -9.10 -13.73 16.42
N GLY A 122 -10.09 -13.23 15.67
CA GLY A 122 -10.56 -11.85 15.78
C GLY A 122 -11.08 -11.45 17.18
N TYR A 123 -11.58 -12.41 17.96
CA TYR A 123 -12.05 -12.18 19.34
C TYR A 123 -10.93 -11.69 20.28
N LEU A 124 -9.66 -11.98 19.98
CA LEU A 124 -8.52 -11.54 20.78
C LEU A 124 -8.43 -10.01 20.87
N LYS A 125 -8.92 -9.27 19.87
CA LYS A 125 -8.91 -7.79 19.88
C LYS A 125 -9.55 -7.23 21.15
N GLN A 126 -10.75 -7.71 21.49
CA GLN A 126 -11.47 -7.24 22.67
C GLN A 126 -10.79 -7.71 23.96
N LYS A 127 -10.30 -8.96 23.97
CA LYS A 127 -9.60 -9.56 25.12
C LYS A 127 -8.34 -8.77 25.53
N ILE A 128 -7.55 -8.30 24.56
CA ILE A 128 -6.35 -7.49 24.81
C ILE A 128 -6.70 -6.15 25.46
N LEU A 129 -7.79 -5.51 25.02
CA LEU A 129 -8.19 -4.21 25.55
C LEU A 129 -8.65 -4.29 27.02
N LEU A 130 -9.25 -5.42 27.40
CA LEU A 130 -9.68 -5.70 28.77
C LEU A 130 -8.50 -6.08 29.68
N ASN A 131 -7.47 -6.74 29.15
CA ASN A 131 -6.32 -7.19 29.92
C ASN A 131 -5.01 -6.58 29.40
N LYS A 132 -4.58 -5.48 30.03
CA LYS A 132 -3.36 -4.74 29.66
C LYS A 132 -2.05 -5.34 30.19
N SER A 133 -2.07 -6.55 30.75
CA SER A 133 -0.84 -7.20 31.23
C SER A 133 0.05 -7.66 30.07
N ASN A 134 1.37 -7.51 30.22
CA ASN A 134 2.38 -7.94 29.23
C ASN A 134 2.24 -7.28 27.83
N ILE A 135 1.82 -6.02 27.81
CA ILE A 135 1.83 -5.15 26.62
C ILE A 135 3.09 -4.29 26.63
N CYS A 136 3.83 -4.30 25.52
CA CYS A 136 4.92 -3.36 25.27
C CYS A 136 4.47 -2.30 24.27
N ASN A 137 4.56 -1.02 24.62
CA ASN A 137 4.31 0.05 23.66
C ASN A 137 5.55 0.29 22.80
N ALA A 138 5.50 0.03 21.49
CA ALA A 138 6.60 0.23 20.56
C ALA A 138 7.08 1.68 20.45
N GLN A 139 6.38 2.65 21.06
CA GLN A 139 6.84 4.03 21.24
C GLN A 139 7.86 4.18 22.39
N ASP A 140 7.93 3.23 23.31
CA ASP A 140 8.88 3.20 24.41
C ASP A 140 10.19 2.51 23.99
N THR A 141 11.33 3.16 24.22
CA THR A 141 12.66 2.59 23.95
C THR A 141 12.93 1.33 24.76
N SER A 142 12.26 1.15 25.92
CA SER A 142 12.33 -0.07 26.72
C SER A 142 11.81 -1.31 25.99
N CYS A 143 10.98 -1.12 24.95
CA CYS A 143 10.50 -2.21 24.09
C CYS A 143 11.52 -2.70 23.07
N TYR A 144 12.67 -2.03 22.95
CA TYR A 144 13.73 -2.39 22.02
C TYR A 144 14.87 -3.11 22.73
N LEU A 145 15.56 -3.99 22.00
CA LEU A 145 16.83 -4.55 22.43
C LEU A 145 17.90 -3.46 22.48
N SER A 146 19.05 -3.77 23.07
CA SER A 146 20.16 -2.83 23.24
C SER A 146 20.71 -2.24 21.93
N ASN A 147 20.37 -2.82 20.78
CA ASN A 147 20.73 -2.27 19.48
C ASN A 147 19.85 -1.09 19.03
N GLY A 148 18.72 -0.83 19.70
CA GLY A 148 17.87 0.35 19.49
C GLY A 148 16.90 0.25 18.30
N PHE A 149 16.82 -0.89 17.60
CA PHE A 149 15.94 -1.06 16.43
C PHE A 149 15.30 -2.45 16.30
N ASP A 150 15.76 -3.43 17.07
CA ASP A 150 15.03 -4.70 17.20
C ASP A 150 14.07 -4.62 18.37
N LEU A 151 12.78 -4.87 18.11
CA LEU A 151 11.78 -4.98 19.16
C LEU A 151 12.02 -6.26 19.97
N ASN A 152 11.93 -6.16 21.30
CA ASN A 152 11.97 -7.30 22.19
C ASN A 152 10.76 -8.21 21.95
N ASN A 153 11.00 -9.27 21.18
CA ASN A 153 9.96 -10.17 20.72
C ASN A 153 9.42 -11.11 21.82
N ASN A 154 9.83 -10.97 23.09
CA ASN A 154 9.35 -11.79 24.21
C ASN A 154 7.97 -11.36 24.73
N HIS A 155 7.60 -10.10 24.57
CA HIS A 155 6.30 -9.58 25.00
C HIS A 155 5.14 -10.30 24.31
N LYS A 156 4.07 -10.59 25.05
CA LYS A 156 2.87 -11.23 24.48
C LYS A 156 2.21 -10.31 23.45
N VAL A 157 2.09 -9.03 23.78
CA VAL A 157 1.52 -8.00 22.91
C VAL A 157 2.54 -6.89 22.70
N ILE A 158 2.74 -6.49 21.44
CA ILE A 158 3.42 -5.24 21.09
C ILE A 158 2.37 -4.31 20.52
N GLU A 159 2.20 -3.14 21.14
CA GLU A 159 1.25 -2.12 20.73
C GLU A 159 1.97 -1.00 19.97
N PHE A 160 1.42 -0.57 18.84
CA PHE A 160 1.75 0.69 18.20
C PHE A 160 0.56 1.63 18.42
N ASN A 161 0.59 2.46 19.46
CA ASN A 161 -0.28 3.63 19.53
C ASN A 161 0.46 4.79 18.87
N THR A 162 -0.21 5.62 18.08
CA THR A 162 0.48 6.63 17.26
C THR A 162 0.41 8.03 17.87
N LEU A 163 0.55 8.13 19.20
CA LEU A 163 0.44 9.42 19.94
C LEU A 163 1.73 10.23 19.90
N VAL A 164 2.89 9.56 19.96
CA VAL A 164 4.18 10.23 20.10
C VAL A 164 4.84 10.50 18.73
N LYS A 165 5.39 11.71 18.56
CA LYS A 165 6.06 12.20 17.33
C LYS A 165 7.48 11.65 17.13
N SER A 166 7.97 10.83 18.04
CA SER A 166 9.36 10.40 18.14
C SER A 166 9.50 8.94 18.58
N VAL A 167 9.34 8.02 17.62
CA VAL A 167 9.47 6.57 17.86
C VAL A 167 10.81 6.04 17.30
N PRO A 168 11.52 5.13 18.00
CA PRO A 168 12.67 4.42 17.44
C PRO A 168 12.24 3.56 16.26
N TYR A 169 13.04 3.48 15.18
CA TYR A 169 12.66 2.71 13.99
C TYR A 169 12.79 1.20 14.21
N PRO A 170 11.70 0.40 14.18
CA PRO A 170 11.83 -1.03 14.20
C PRO A 170 12.40 -1.55 12.87
N ARG A 171 13.15 -2.64 12.92
CA ARG A 171 13.85 -3.19 11.74
C ARG A 171 12.94 -3.47 10.54
N HIS A 172 11.72 -3.95 10.76
CA HIS A 172 10.87 -4.56 9.74
C HIS A 172 9.83 -3.59 9.13
N ILE A 173 10.20 -2.33 8.91
CA ILE A 173 9.32 -1.29 8.33
C ILE A 173 9.37 -1.26 6.80
N PRO A 174 8.40 -0.62 6.11
CA PRO A 174 8.51 -0.31 4.69
C PRO A 174 9.87 0.32 4.34
N GLY A 175 10.44 -0.08 3.21
CA GLY A 175 11.83 0.22 2.85
C GLY A 175 12.83 -0.86 3.23
N THR A 176 12.45 -1.81 4.10
CA THR A 176 13.28 -2.98 4.46
C THR A 176 12.73 -4.27 3.87
N LEU A 177 13.64 -5.16 3.45
CA LEU A 177 13.36 -6.53 2.97
C LEU A 177 14.68 -7.34 3.00
N PRO A 178 14.66 -8.69 2.98
CA PRO A 178 15.88 -9.48 2.90
C PRO A 178 16.69 -9.15 1.64
N GLU A 179 18.01 -8.98 1.76
CA GLU A 179 18.88 -8.66 0.62
C GLU A 179 18.78 -9.71 -0.50
N GLU A 180 18.64 -10.99 -0.16
CA GLU A 180 18.46 -12.06 -1.14
C GLU A 180 17.11 -11.96 -1.88
N LEU A 181 16.04 -11.56 -1.19
CA LEU A 181 14.75 -11.31 -1.82
C LEU A 181 14.84 -10.09 -2.75
N LYS A 182 15.50 -9.01 -2.31
CA LYS A 182 15.76 -7.82 -3.12
C LYS A 182 16.50 -8.16 -4.41
N LYS A 183 17.62 -8.89 -4.33
CA LYS A 183 18.38 -9.35 -5.51
C LYS A 183 17.52 -10.19 -6.45
N LYS A 184 16.73 -11.12 -5.89
CA LYS A 184 15.82 -11.97 -6.66
C LYS A 184 14.75 -11.13 -7.38
N LEU A 185 14.09 -10.19 -6.69
CA LEU A 185 13.09 -9.31 -7.27
C LEU A 185 13.68 -8.44 -8.40
N LEU A 186 14.88 -7.88 -8.22
CA LEU A 186 15.59 -7.14 -9.27
C LEU A 186 15.84 -8.03 -10.51
N SER A 187 16.30 -9.27 -10.31
CA SER A 187 16.52 -10.22 -11.41
C SER A 187 15.25 -10.58 -12.19
N LEU A 188 14.09 -10.49 -11.53
CA LEU A 188 12.77 -10.73 -12.12
C LEU A 188 12.19 -9.50 -12.84
N GLY A 189 12.89 -8.35 -12.80
CA GLY A 189 12.44 -7.10 -13.44
C GLY A 189 11.70 -6.14 -12.50
N VAL A 190 11.61 -6.44 -11.21
CA VAL A 190 11.01 -5.56 -10.21
C VAL A 190 11.85 -4.29 -10.06
N LYS A 191 11.35 -3.15 -10.53
CA LYS A 191 12.08 -1.87 -10.51
C LYS A 191 12.34 -1.36 -9.09
N ILE A 192 11.37 -1.58 -8.19
CA ILE A 192 11.40 -1.06 -6.82
C ILE A 192 11.03 -2.20 -5.86
N PRO A 193 12.00 -3.05 -5.45
CA PRO A 193 11.74 -4.25 -4.66
C PRO A 193 11.04 -4.01 -3.32
N TRP A 194 11.45 -2.99 -2.57
CA TRP A 194 10.85 -2.70 -1.26
C TRP A 194 9.38 -2.29 -1.40
N LEU A 195 9.04 -1.52 -2.43
CA LEU A 195 7.67 -1.07 -2.69
C LEU A 195 6.80 -2.27 -3.06
N TRP A 196 7.29 -3.13 -3.96
CA TRP A 196 6.62 -4.38 -4.30
C TRP A 196 6.40 -5.25 -3.07
N PHE A 197 7.38 -5.34 -2.17
CA PHE A 197 7.27 -6.13 -0.94
C PHE A 197 6.23 -5.54 0.03
N THR A 198 6.29 -4.23 0.31
CA THR A 198 5.30 -3.55 1.17
C THR A 198 3.88 -3.66 0.60
N SER A 199 3.75 -3.63 -0.74
CA SER A 199 2.47 -3.77 -1.43
C SER A 199 1.76 -5.10 -1.15
N GLN A 200 2.49 -6.17 -0.78
CA GLN A 200 1.89 -7.46 -0.44
C GLN A 200 1.02 -7.37 0.82
N PHE A 201 1.45 -6.61 1.82
CA PHE A 201 0.70 -6.42 3.08
C PHE A 201 -0.55 -5.55 2.84
N LEU A 202 -0.40 -4.46 2.08
CA LEU A 202 -1.52 -3.58 1.73
C LEU A 202 -2.58 -4.32 0.91
N ALA A 203 -2.15 -5.11 -0.06
CA ALA A 203 -3.04 -5.91 -0.90
C ALA A 203 -3.72 -7.03 -0.11
N TYR A 204 -3.01 -7.71 0.79
CA TYR A 204 -3.65 -8.68 1.68
C TYR A 204 -4.70 -8.00 2.57
N LEU A 205 -4.42 -6.81 3.11
CA LEU A 205 -5.36 -6.10 3.97
C LEU A 205 -6.64 -5.67 3.21
N LEU A 206 -6.51 -5.18 1.97
CA LEU A 206 -7.61 -4.52 1.26
C LEU A 206 -8.21 -5.30 0.09
N LEU A 207 -7.48 -6.21 -0.56
CA LEU A 207 -7.89 -6.92 -1.77
C LEU A 207 -8.47 -8.31 -1.50
N ARG A 208 -9.10 -8.48 -0.33
CA ARG A 208 -9.90 -9.66 0.02
C ARG A 208 -11.37 -9.22 0.19
N PRO A 209 -12.10 -8.89 -0.89
CA PRO A 209 -13.49 -8.47 -0.75
C PRO A 209 -14.33 -9.62 -0.20
N ASN A 210 -15.33 -9.31 0.62
CA ASN A 210 -16.35 -10.29 0.94
C ASN A 210 -17.30 -10.49 -0.26
N LEU A 211 -18.17 -11.50 -0.17
CA LEU A 211 -19.06 -11.87 -1.29
C LEU A 211 -19.98 -10.71 -1.70
N SER A 212 -20.63 -10.06 -0.73
CA SER A 212 -21.57 -8.97 -0.99
C SER A 212 -20.88 -7.77 -1.66
N PHE A 213 -19.68 -7.39 -1.19
CA PHE A 213 -18.93 -6.31 -1.83
C PHE A 213 -18.43 -6.69 -3.22
N HIS A 214 -18.05 -7.94 -3.43
CA HIS A 214 -17.68 -8.45 -4.75
C HIS A 214 -18.84 -8.34 -5.75
N GLU A 215 -20.06 -8.69 -5.34
CA GLU A 215 -21.28 -8.54 -6.15
C GLU A 215 -21.57 -7.06 -6.46
N THR A 216 -21.43 -6.18 -5.48
CA THR A 216 -21.55 -4.73 -5.68
C THR A 216 -20.55 -4.22 -6.72
N LEU A 217 -19.27 -4.62 -6.61
CA LEU A 217 -18.23 -4.25 -7.58
C LEU A 217 -18.56 -4.76 -8.99
N PHE A 218 -19.06 -6.00 -9.10
CA PHE A 218 -19.45 -6.59 -10.39
C PHE A 218 -20.62 -5.82 -11.02
N ALA A 219 -21.67 -5.55 -10.25
CA ALA A 219 -22.84 -4.80 -10.68
C ALA A 219 -22.46 -3.38 -11.13
N LEU A 220 -21.57 -2.70 -10.39
CA LEU A 220 -21.10 -1.37 -10.73
C LEU A 220 -20.26 -1.35 -12.00
N LYS A 221 -19.33 -2.29 -12.18
CA LYS A 221 -18.56 -2.43 -13.41
C LYS A 221 -19.46 -2.58 -14.63
N LYS A 222 -20.50 -3.41 -14.54
CA LYS A 222 -21.51 -3.54 -15.61
C LYS A 222 -22.26 -2.23 -15.85
N LYS A 223 -22.71 -1.57 -14.77
CA LYS A 223 -23.50 -0.33 -14.84
C LYS A 223 -22.75 0.83 -15.51
N ILE A 224 -21.46 0.98 -15.23
CA ILE A 224 -20.63 2.07 -15.80
C ILE A 224 -19.89 1.64 -17.08
N ASN A 225 -20.16 0.43 -17.59
CA ASN A 225 -19.46 -0.17 -18.72
C ASN A 225 -17.93 -0.18 -18.58
N PHE A 226 -17.44 -0.52 -17.37
CA PHE A 226 -16.01 -0.59 -17.07
C PHE A 226 -15.36 -1.74 -17.82
N THR A 227 -14.67 -1.40 -18.91
CA THR A 227 -14.07 -2.36 -19.85
C THR A 227 -12.65 -1.94 -20.22
N SER A 228 -11.75 -2.92 -20.29
CA SER A 228 -10.37 -2.71 -20.74
C SER A 228 -10.27 -2.45 -22.25
N PRO A 229 -9.29 -1.67 -22.74
CA PRO A 229 -8.37 -0.86 -21.96
C PRO A 229 -9.05 0.41 -21.42
N VAL A 230 -8.66 0.83 -20.22
CA VAL A 230 -9.12 2.02 -19.50
C VAL A 230 -7.98 2.64 -18.70
N ILE A 231 -7.81 3.96 -18.80
CA ILE A 231 -6.89 4.72 -17.95
C ILE A 231 -7.64 5.23 -16.72
N GLY A 232 -7.08 5.03 -15.54
CA GLY A 232 -7.63 5.49 -14.27
C GLY A 232 -7.06 6.83 -13.85
N PHE A 233 -7.91 7.85 -13.78
CA PHE A 233 -7.60 9.15 -13.20
C PHE A 233 -8.06 9.18 -11.75
N HIS A 234 -7.16 9.57 -10.85
CA HIS A 234 -7.54 10.02 -9.51
C HIS A 234 -7.19 11.50 -9.37
N ILE A 235 -8.22 12.34 -9.43
CA ILE A 235 -8.13 13.80 -9.36
C ILE A 235 -8.77 14.24 -8.05
N ARG A 236 -8.00 14.88 -7.17
CA ARG A 236 -8.48 15.32 -5.85
C ARG A 236 -8.38 16.85 -5.78
N HIS A 237 -9.52 17.53 -5.79
CA HIS A 237 -9.62 19.00 -5.77
C HIS A 237 -10.34 19.54 -4.52
N GLY A 238 -10.86 18.69 -3.64
CA GLY A 238 -11.63 19.09 -2.45
C GLY A 238 -10.79 19.68 -1.31
N ASP A 239 -10.88 19.06 -0.13
CA ASP A 239 -10.25 19.53 1.11
C ASP A 239 -8.75 19.84 0.96
N LYS A 240 -8.07 19.13 0.07
CA LYS A 240 -6.63 19.23 -0.16
C LYS A 240 -6.17 20.56 -0.77
N LEU A 241 -7.02 21.22 -1.57
CA LEU A 241 -6.74 22.58 -2.04
C LEU A 241 -6.96 23.58 -0.92
N THR A 242 -7.97 23.36 -0.09
CA THR A 242 -8.30 24.24 1.05
C THR A 242 -7.28 24.13 2.19
N SER A 243 -6.67 22.96 2.40
CA SER A 243 -5.63 22.70 3.41
C SER A 243 -4.20 23.01 2.93
N ARG A 244 -4.03 23.43 1.67
CA ARG A 244 -2.73 23.71 1.01
C ARG A 244 -1.76 22.53 0.95
N GLU A 245 -2.25 21.29 1.12
CA GLU A 245 -1.43 20.08 1.04
C GLU A 245 -1.05 19.68 -0.40
N ALA A 246 -1.77 20.21 -1.40
CA ALA A 246 -1.47 20.02 -2.82
C ALA A 246 -1.78 21.30 -3.61
N GLN A 247 -1.09 21.46 -4.75
CA GLN A 247 -1.39 22.52 -5.71
C GLN A 247 -2.56 22.08 -6.60
N TYR A 248 -3.36 23.03 -7.08
CA TYR A 248 -4.34 22.76 -8.11
C TYR A 248 -3.64 22.31 -9.39
N ILE A 249 -3.98 21.12 -9.87
CA ILE A 249 -3.52 20.59 -11.15
C ILE A 249 -4.73 20.52 -12.07
N ASN A 250 -4.62 21.23 -13.20
CA ASN A 250 -5.68 21.26 -14.21
C ASN A 250 -5.85 19.89 -14.88
N GLU A 251 -7.10 19.52 -15.17
CA GLU A 251 -7.48 18.25 -15.75
C GLU A 251 -6.84 18.00 -17.12
N SER A 252 -6.52 19.07 -17.86
CA SER A 252 -5.81 18.98 -19.14
C SER A 252 -4.44 18.31 -19.03
N GLU A 253 -3.73 18.44 -17.91
CA GLU A 253 -2.44 17.75 -17.70
C GLU A 253 -2.64 16.23 -17.57
N PHE A 254 -3.72 15.78 -16.91
CA PHE A 254 -4.06 14.36 -16.83
C PHE A 254 -4.44 13.82 -18.21
N VAL A 255 -5.27 14.56 -18.93
CA VAL A 255 -5.71 14.21 -20.28
C VAL A 255 -4.54 14.15 -21.25
N LYS A 256 -3.57 15.07 -21.17
CA LYS A 256 -2.34 15.03 -21.98
C LYS A 256 -1.58 13.72 -21.78
N VAL A 257 -1.39 13.30 -20.52
CA VAL A 257 -0.73 12.02 -20.19
C VAL A 257 -1.51 10.82 -20.77
N ALA A 258 -2.84 10.85 -20.73
CA ALA A 258 -3.64 9.81 -21.37
C ALA A 258 -3.46 9.78 -22.89
N LYS A 259 -3.50 10.95 -23.56
CA LYS A 259 -3.28 11.04 -25.01
C LYS A 259 -1.93 10.48 -25.43
N GLU A 260 -0.87 10.83 -24.71
CA GLU A 260 0.48 10.28 -24.92
C GLU A 260 0.48 8.75 -24.79
N TYR A 261 -0.11 8.19 -23.72
CA TYR A 261 -0.18 6.74 -23.54
C TYR A 261 -0.92 6.01 -24.66
N PHE A 262 -2.11 6.48 -25.05
CA PHE A 262 -2.89 5.81 -26.11
C PHE A 262 -2.21 5.92 -27.48
N TYR A 263 -1.53 7.04 -27.75
CA TYR A 263 -0.74 7.24 -28.96
C TYR A 263 0.46 6.27 -29.00
N GLU A 264 1.26 6.21 -27.94
CA GLU A 264 2.44 5.34 -27.85
C GLU A 264 2.11 3.84 -27.93
N ASN A 265 0.90 3.44 -27.53
CA ASN A 265 0.49 2.03 -27.48
C ASN A 265 -0.45 1.64 -28.65
N ASN A 266 -0.71 2.53 -29.62
CA ASN A 266 -1.61 2.29 -30.77
C ASN A 266 -3.00 1.74 -30.38
N ILE A 267 -3.58 2.25 -29.29
CA ILE A 267 -4.87 1.77 -28.78
C ILE A 267 -6.01 2.61 -29.38
N THR A 268 -6.93 1.95 -30.07
CA THR A 268 -8.06 2.60 -30.79
C THR A 268 -9.24 2.97 -29.88
N TYR A 269 -9.60 2.09 -28.93
CA TYR A 269 -10.68 2.35 -27.98
C TYR A 269 -10.17 3.11 -26.76
N LYS A 270 -10.47 4.41 -26.72
CA LYS A 270 -9.97 5.35 -25.70
C LYS A 270 -10.97 5.51 -24.56
N ARG A 271 -10.67 4.96 -23.38
CA ARG A 271 -11.51 5.11 -22.18
C ARG A 271 -10.74 5.68 -21.01
N ILE A 272 -11.42 6.55 -20.25
CA ILE A 272 -10.91 7.13 -19.01
C ILE A 272 -11.92 6.85 -17.90
N TYR A 273 -11.47 6.24 -16.80
CA TYR A 273 -12.22 6.17 -15.56
C TYR A 273 -11.75 7.28 -14.62
N THR A 274 -12.65 8.18 -14.22
CA THR A 274 -12.32 9.32 -13.36
C THR A 274 -12.90 9.12 -11.96
N ALA A 275 -12.00 8.96 -10.98
CA ALA A 275 -12.29 9.05 -9.55
C ALA A 275 -11.95 10.45 -9.06
N THR A 276 -12.92 11.11 -8.41
CA THR A 276 -12.77 12.50 -7.96
C THR A 276 -13.68 12.80 -6.76
N ASP A 277 -13.25 13.72 -5.90
CA ASP A 277 -14.05 14.31 -4.82
C ASP A 277 -14.89 15.51 -5.29
N ASN A 278 -14.78 15.89 -6.56
CA ASN A 278 -15.49 17.01 -7.16
C ASN A 278 -16.11 16.62 -8.50
N ILE A 279 -17.45 16.69 -8.59
CA ILE A 279 -18.22 16.29 -9.79
C ILE A 279 -17.86 17.12 -11.02
N SER A 280 -17.55 18.42 -10.86
CA SER A 280 -17.25 19.31 -12.00
C SER A 280 -16.01 18.88 -12.79
N VAL A 281 -15.09 18.15 -12.15
CA VAL A 281 -13.90 17.56 -12.78
C VAL A 281 -14.29 16.61 -13.90
N ILE A 282 -15.38 15.84 -13.74
CA ILE A 282 -15.83 14.87 -14.75
C ILE A 282 -16.20 15.60 -16.04
N ASP A 283 -16.88 16.74 -15.93
CA ASP A 283 -17.28 17.55 -17.08
C ASP A 283 -16.08 18.24 -17.73
N GLN A 284 -15.09 18.69 -16.95
CA GLN A 284 -13.84 19.21 -17.49
C GLN A 284 -13.03 18.15 -18.24
N VAL A 285 -12.92 16.92 -17.70
CA VAL A 285 -12.23 15.82 -18.39
C VAL A 285 -12.92 15.51 -19.72
N LYS A 286 -14.25 15.45 -19.76
CA LYS A 286 -15.01 15.27 -21.02
C LYS A 286 -14.73 16.38 -22.03
N LYS A 287 -14.63 17.63 -21.56
CA LYS A 287 -14.33 18.80 -22.40
C LYS A 287 -12.92 18.74 -23.00
N TYR A 288 -11.92 18.34 -22.21
CA TYR A 288 -10.52 18.26 -22.65
C TYR A 288 -10.20 16.99 -23.48
N ALA A 289 -10.98 15.93 -23.30
CA ALA A 289 -10.83 14.63 -23.96
C ALA A 289 -12.12 14.20 -24.69
N PRO A 290 -12.64 14.99 -25.65
CA PRO A 290 -13.87 14.64 -26.38
C PRO A 290 -13.74 13.34 -27.20
N GLU A 291 -12.51 12.93 -27.53
CA GLU A 291 -12.23 11.68 -28.24
C GLU A 291 -12.20 10.43 -27.32
N PHE A 292 -12.37 10.61 -26.01
CA PHE A 292 -12.37 9.52 -25.04
C PHE A 292 -13.78 9.28 -24.49
N GLN A 293 -14.12 8.00 -24.30
CA GLN A 293 -15.25 7.63 -23.45
C GLN A 293 -14.85 7.81 -21.98
N THR A 294 -15.31 8.90 -21.36
CA THR A 294 -15.11 9.16 -19.93
C THR A 294 -16.22 8.50 -19.12
N ILE A 295 -15.85 7.59 -18.21
CA ILE A 295 -16.73 6.91 -17.27
C ILE A 295 -16.40 7.30 -15.83
N CYS A 296 -17.39 7.28 -14.95
CA CYS A 296 -17.28 7.60 -13.54
C CYS A 296 -18.32 6.79 -12.76
N LEU A 297 -18.23 6.81 -11.42
CA LEU A 297 -19.26 6.18 -10.60
C LEU A 297 -20.62 6.89 -10.72
N PRO A 298 -21.73 6.19 -10.42
CA PRO A 298 -23.04 6.82 -10.31
C PRO A 298 -23.06 7.93 -9.25
N GLN A 299 -23.93 8.93 -9.43
CA GLN A 299 -24.01 10.12 -8.57
C GLN A 299 -24.06 9.81 -7.07
N LYS A 300 -24.75 8.74 -6.64
CA LYS A 300 -24.82 8.34 -5.22
C LYS A 300 -23.45 8.04 -4.58
N TYR A 301 -22.48 7.59 -5.37
CA TYR A 301 -21.12 7.33 -4.92
C TYR A 301 -20.27 8.60 -5.03
N LEU A 302 -20.46 9.42 -6.07
CA LEU A 302 -19.72 10.67 -6.24
C LEU A 302 -20.01 11.68 -5.12
N LEU A 303 -21.27 11.77 -4.67
CA LEU A 303 -21.67 12.65 -3.57
C LEU A 303 -21.04 12.26 -2.22
N ASN A 304 -20.71 10.98 -2.06
CA ASN A 304 -20.06 10.41 -0.88
C ASN A 304 -18.56 10.12 -1.14
N GLY A 305 -18.06 10.45 -2.33
CA GLY A 305 -16.78 9.98 -2.84
C GLY A 305 -15.65 10.87 -2.38
N LEU A 306 -14.59 10.27 -1.84
CA LEU A 306 -13.29 10.92 -1.57
C LEU A 306 -13.31 12.17 -0.66
N GLY A 307 -14.47 12.49 -0.08
CA GLY A 307 -14.78 13.71 0.66
C GLY A 307 -13.98 13.91 1.95
N SER A 308 -14.24 15.05 2.61
CA SER A 308 -13.53 15.49 3.81
C SER A 308 -13.66 14.45 4.94
N TYR A 309 -12.55 13.76 5.22
CA TYR A 309 -12.42 12.80 6.32
C TYR A 309 -12.53 13.43 7.71
N PHE A 310 -12.72 14.75 7.77
CA PHE A 310 -12.80 15.56 8.98
C PHE A 310 -14.24 15.79 9.49
N GLN A 311 -15.24 15.15 8.89
CA GLN A 311 -16.63 15.25 9.38
C GLN A 311 -16.83 14.40 10.64
N LYS A 312 -17.47 14.97 11.67
CA LYS A 312 -17.76 14.32 12.96
C LYS A 312 -18.57 13.01 12.82
N ASN A 313 -19.36 12.90 11.76
CA ASN A 313 -20.14 11.70 11.41
C ASN A 313 -19.61 11.14 10.09
N PHE A 314 -18.50 10.43 10.14
CA PHE A 314 -17.96 9.76 8.98
C PHE A 314 -18.88 8.60 8.58
N SER A 315 -19.48 8.69 7.40
CA SER A 315 -20.50 7.77 6.95
C SER A 315 -19.89 6.52 6.31
N LYS A 316 -20.54 5.37 6.49
CA LYS A 316 -20.14 4.08 5.89
C LYS A 316 -20.05 4.18 4.37
N GLU A 317 -20.90 5.00 3.77
CA GLU A 317 -20.98 5.26 2.34
C GLU A 317 -19.68 5.89 1.81
N ILE A 318 -18.94 6.67 2.61
CA ILE A 318 -17.64 7.25 2.20
C ILE A 318 -16.57 6.17 2.11
N ILE A 319 -16.50 5.22 3.07
CA ILE A 319 -15.60 4.06 2.98
C ILE A 319 -15.98 3.22 1.76
N GLU A 320 -17.26 2.90 1.58
CA GLU A 320 -17.70 2.10 0.43
C GLU A 320 -17.30 2.78 -0.89
N SER A 321 -17.62 4.06 -1.05
CA SER A 321 -17.31 4.82 -2.27
C SER A 321 -15.80 4.87 -2.53
N THR A 322 -15.02 5.13 -1.50
CA THR A 322 -13.54 5.14 -1.59
C THR A 322 -12.99 3.75 -1.93
N LEU A 323 -13.51 2.68 -1.35
CA LEU A 323 -13.12 1.31 -1.67
C LEU A 323 -13.48 0.94 -3.10
N VAL A 324 -14.67 1.32 -3.58
CA VAL A 324 -15.07 1.08 -4.96
C VAL A 324 -14.11 1.79 -5.92
N ASP A 325 -13.83 3.07 -5.72
CA ASP A 325 -12.85 3.82 -6.51
C ASP A 325 -11.47 3.15 -6.47
N LEU A 326 -11.01 2.74 -5.29
CA LEU A 326 -9.73 2.07 -5.11
C LEU A 326 -9.65 0.77 -5.92
N TYR A 327 -10.69 -0.06 -5.87
CA TYR A 327 -10.76 -1.29 -6.65
C TYR A 327 -10.81 -1.00 -8.15
N LEU A 328 -11.61 -0.04 -8.61
CA LEU A 328 -11.71 0.30 -10.03
C LEU A 328 -10.40 0.87 -10.57
N LEU A 329 -9.78 1.83 -9.88
CA LEU A 329 -8.47 2.39 -10.22
C LEU A 329 -7.39 1.31 -10.26
N THR A 330 -7.37 0.39 -9.29
CA THR A 330 -6.42 -0.75 -9.27
C THR A 330 -6.60 -1.67 -10.49
N ASN A 331 -7.81 -1.74 -11.06
CA ASN A 331 -8.13 -2.54 -12.25
C ASN A 331 -7.87 -1.83 -13.60
N THR A 332 -7.40 -0.58 -13.61
CA THR A 332 -7.08 0.14 -14.86
C THR A 332 -5.72 -0.25 -15.43
N GLU A 333 -5.49 -0.12 -16.74
CA GLU A 333 -4.20 -0.45 -17.37
C GLU A 333 -3.12 0.61 -17.15
N TYR A 334 -3.53 1.84 -16.85
CA TYR A 334 -2.64 2.97 -16.61
C TYR A 334 -3.25 3.85 -15.52
N HIS A 335 -2.46 4.22 -14.51
CA HIS A 335 -2.94 5.10 -13.45
C HIS A 335 -2.27 6.47 -13.51
N VAL A 336 -3.07 7.53 -13.54
CA VAL A 336 -2.63 8.92 -13.57
C VAL A 336 -3.21 9.66 -12.36
N CYS A 337 -2.35 10.19 -11.51
CA CYS A 337 -2.77 10.95 -10.32
C CYS A 337 -1.70 11.88 -9.79
N ASP A 338 -2.09 12.74 -8.84
CA ASP A 338 -1.13 13.49 -8.02
C ASP A 338 -0.60 12.59 -6.90
N ILE A 339 0.70 12.27 -6.98
CA ILE A 339 1.39 11.38 -6.04
C ILE A 339 1.46 11.93 -4.61
N SER A 340 1.17 13.22 -4.40
CA SER A 340 1.01 13.78 -3.06
C SER A 340 -0.17 13.12 -2.30
N SER A 341 -1.15 12.55 -3.02
CA SER A 341 -2.30 11.86 -2.42
C SER A 341 -1.93 10.48 -1.90
N ASN A 342 -2.22 10.21 -0.62
CA ASN A 342 -2.10 8.86 -0.05
C ASN A 342 -2.92 7.84 -0.87
N LEU A 343 -4.11 8.21 -1.36
CA LEU A 343 -4.93 7.28 -2.15
C LEU A 343 -4.30 6.96 -3.51
N CYS A 344 -3.68 7.96 -4.17
CA CYS A 344 -2.94 7.76 -5.41
C CYS A 344 -1.80 6.75 -5.22
N ARG A 345 -1.02 6.93 -4.14
CA ARG A 345 0.07 6.00 -3.80
C ARG A 345 -0.45 4.61 -3.47
N LEU A 346 -1.53 4.54 -2.70
CA LEU A 346 -2.18 3.28 -2.34
C LEU A 346 -2.65 2.51 -3.56
N VAL A 347 -3.29 3.16 -4.55
CA VAL A 347 -3.66 2.49 -5.81
C VAL A 347 -2.42 1.91 -6.49
N HIS A 348 -1.33 2.67 -6.59
CA HIS A 348 -0.11 2.18 -7.22
C HIS A 348 0.49 0.96 -6.51
N GLU A 349 0.49 0.95 -5.17
CA GLU A 349 0.93 -0.19 -4.35
C GLU A 349 0.00 -1.39 -4.54
N LEU A 350 -1.31 -1.19 -4.45
CA LEU A 350 -2.29 -2.28 -4.64
C LEU A 350 -2.18 -2.90 -6.03
N LYS A 351 -1.84 -2.11 -7.06
CA LYS A 351 -1.54 -2.64 -8.40
C LYS A 351 -0.33 -3.57 -8.40
N GLN A 352 0.70 -3.32 -7.57
CA GLN A 352 1.84 -4.24 -7.43
C GLN A 352 1.50 -5.52 -6.65
N GLY A 353 0.53 -5.45 -5.73
CA GLY A 353 0.11 -6.58 -4.88
C GLY A 353 -1.10 -7.36 -5.40
N ARG A 354 -1.69 -6.99 -6.54
CA ARG A 354 -2.94 -7.58 -7.06
C ARG A 354 -2.72 -8.87 -7.89
N PRO A 355 -3.62 -9.88 -7.79
CA PRO A 355 -3.70 -11.01 -8.73
C PRO A 355 -4.41 -10.68 -10.08
N PRO A 356 -4.04 -11.33 -11.23
CA PRO A 356 -2.85 -12.13 -11.44
C PRO A 356 -1.62 -11.21 -11.42
N PHE A 357 -0.57 -11.65 -10.74
CA PHE A 357 0.58 -10.86 -10.26
C PHE A 357 1.42 -10.24 -11.38
N LYS A 358 0.82 -9.27 -12.05
CA LYS A 358 1.43 -8.51 -13.11
C LYS A 358 2.11 -7.34 -12.45
N GLN A 359 3.43 -7.28 -12.58
CA GLN A 359 4.14 -6.06 -12.22
C GLN A 359 3.61 -4.93 -13.11
N ASP A 360 2.88 -4.02 -12.50
CA ASP A 360 2.28 -2.89 -13.21
C ASP A 360 2.94 -1.59 -12.78
N ASN A 361 4.15 -1.35 -13.28
CA ASN A 361 4.83 -0.07 -13.05
C ASN A 361 4.22 1.07 -13.89
N LYS A 362 3.07 0.88 -14.53
CA LYS A 362 2.49 1.87 -15.42
C LYS A 362 1.71 2.91 -14.62
N PHE A 363 2.49 3.81 -14.02
CA PHE A 363 2.01 4.93 -13.24
C PHE A 363 2.72 6.20 -13.70
N LYS A 364 1.95 7.29 -13.83
CA LYS A 364 2.49 8.62 -14.11
C LYS A 364 1.92 9.62 -13.12
N SER A 365 2.81 10.23 -12.35
CA SER A 365 2.48 11.42 -11.57
C SER A 365 2.33 12.61 -12.50
N VAL A 366 1.25 13.37 -12.35
CA VAL A 366 1.08 14.68 -13.02
C VAL A 366 1.92 15.79 -12.37
N THR A 367 2.35 15.57 -11.12
CA THR A 367 3.24 16.49 -10.40
C THR A 367 4.67 16.26 -10.86
N LYS A 368 5.23 17.23 -11.61
CA LYS A 368 6.42 17.05 -12.46
C LYS A 368 7.75 16.78 -11.74
N ASP A 369 7.81 16.89 -10.41
CA ASP A 369 9.07 16.75 -9.65
C ASP A 369 8.99 15.82 -8.43
N VAL A 370 7.85 15.15 -8.22
CA VAL A 370 7.63 14.33 -7.02
C VAL A 370 7.72 12.84 -7.35
N GLN A 371 8.64 12.18 -6.66
CA GLN A 371 8.92 10.75 -6.75
C GLN A 371 8.00 9.94 -5.84
N PHE A 372 7.83 8.63 -6.10
CA PHE A 372 7.08 7.78 -5.17
C PHE A 372 7.73 7.82 -3.80
N TYR A 373 6.92 8.07 -2.78
CA TYR A 373 7.39 8.12 -1.40
C TYR A 373 6.43 7.44 -0.44
N TYR A 374 6.99 6.79 0.58
CA TYR A 374 6.20 6.29 1.71
C TYR A 374 6.45 7.22 2.89
N GLN A 375 5.43 7.96 3.31
CA GLN A 375 5.50 8.86 4.45
C GLN A 375 4.71 8.27 5.62
N TRP A 376 5.38 8.17 6.76
CA TRP A 376 4.76 7.78 8.02
C TRP A 376 4.96 8.89 9.05
N TRP A 377 3.84 9.39 9.60
CA TRP A 377 3.86 10.38 10.68
C TRP A 377 4.28 9.71 11.99
N GLY A 378 5.34 10.21 12.63
CA GLY A 378 5.74 9.84 14.00
C GLY A 378 7.14 9.25 14.22
N PHE A 379 7.96 9.08 13.17
CA PHE A 379 9.32 8.57 13.32
C PHE A 379 10.40 9.63 12.97
N ILE A 380 11.53 9.59 13.69
CA ILE A 380 12.60 10.61 13.61
C ILE A 380 13.67 10.23 12.56
N PHE A 381 13.42 10.37 11.24
CA PHE A 381 14.43 10.51 10.12
C PHE A 381 13.90 10.20 8.70
N PRO A 382 14.29 10.99 7.68
CA PRO A 382 13.35 12.00 7.20
C PRO A 382 12.01 11.34 6.85
N SER A 383 10.93 12.05 7.11
CA SER A 383 9.52 11.68 7.04
C SER A 383 9.01 11.14 5.68
N SER A 384 9.87 10.61 4.81
CA SER A 384 9.59 10.18 3.45
C SER A 384 10.75 9.33 2.90
N LEU A 385 10.47 8.07 2.57
CA LEU A 385 11.36 7.26 1.71
C LEU A 385 11.16 7.69 0.26
N TRP A 386 12.02 8.56 -0.28
CA TRP A 386 11.93 9.02 -1.68
C TRP A 386 12.59 8.04 -2.66
N ILE A 387 11.97 7.78 -3.82
CA ILE A 387 12.53 6.92 -4.87
C ILE A 387 12.98 7.74 -6.10
N THR A 388 14.28 7.99 -6.22
CA THR A 388 14.83 8.70 -7.38
C THR A 388 15.30 7.78 -8.50
N THR A 389 14.78 7.97 -9.71
CA THR A 389 15.33 7.37 -10.93
C THR A 389 16.57 8.12 -11.44
N LYS A 390 16.81 9.36 -10.98
CA LYS A 390 18.04 10.11 -11.25
C LYS A 390 19.11 9.70 -10.23
N LYS A 391 20.35 9.53 -10.70
CA LYS A 391 21.52 9.24 -9.87
C LYS A 391 21.68 10.40 -8.88
N ASN A 392 21.45 10.17 -7.59
CA ASN A 392 21.62 11.22 -6.58
C ASN A 392 23.12 11.46 -6.40
N THR A 393 23.61 12.59 -6.89
CA THR A 393 24.97 13.09 -6.62
C THR A 393 24.92 13.80 -5.27
N GLU A 394 24.97 12.99 -4.20
CA GLU A 394 25.25 13.39 -2.81
C GLU A 394 24.76 14.78 -2.38
N THR A 395 23.60 14.83 -1.73
CA THR A 395 23.23 15.99 -0.92
C THR A 395 22.83 15.53 0.48
N ASP A 396 23.62 15.98 1.46
CA ASP A 396 23.26 15.94 2.86
C ASP A 396 22.07 16.89 3.08
N TYR A 397 20.96 16.37 3.60
CA TYR A 397 19.83 17.18 4.03
C TYR A 397 20.14 17.74 5.42
N LYS A 398 20.24 19.07 5.58
CA LYS A 398 20.34 19.70 6.90
C LYS A 398 18.96 20.11 7.38
N ASN A 399 18.55 19.67 8.57
CA ASN A 399 17.30 20.13 9.17
C ASN A 399 17.41 21.57 9.71
N LYS A 400 16.28 22.13 10.17
CA LYS A 400 16.21 23.49 10.72
C LYS A 400 17.09 23.71 11.95
N ASP A 401 17.47 22.64 12.64
CA ASP A 401 18.37 22.65 13.81
C ASP A 401 19.85 22.43 13.42
N GLY A 402 20.16 22.48 12.12
CA GLY A 402 21.53 22.35 11.61
C GLY A 402 22.09 20.93 11.57
N LYS A 403 21.31 19.90 11.95
CA LYS A 403 21.75 18.49 11.87
C LYS A 403 21.73 18.01 10.42
N ALA A 404 22.88 17.55 9.95
CA ALA A 404 23.07 16.99 8.62
C ALA A 404 22.67 15.51 8.58
N PHE A 405 21.87 15.16 7.58
CA PHE A 405 21.27 13.85 7.38
C PHE A 405 21.63 13.36 5.98
N LYS A 406 22.38 12.26 5.89
CA LYS A 406 22.77 11.68 4.60
C LYS A 406 21.56 10.96 4.00
N LEU A 407 21.05 11.43 2.86
CA LEU A 407 20.04 10.71 2.09
C LEU A 407 20.66 9.40 1.61
N LEU A 408 20.23 8.28 2.20
CA LEU A 408 20.74 6.96 1.84
C LEU A 408 20.47 6.70 0.35
N LYS A 409 21.55 6.57 -0.41
CA LYS A 409 21.55 6.05 -1.78
C LYS A 409 20.83 4.70 -1.76
N TYR A 410 19.80 4.55 -2.60
CA TYR A 410 19.28 3.28 -3.09
C TYR A 410 19.35 2.11 -2.11
N GLY A 411 18.38 1.96 -1.21
CA GLY A 411 18.09 0.68 -0.54
C GLY A 411 19.31 -0.10 -0.02
N ASN A 412 20.36 0.58 0.44
CA ASN A 412 21.41 -0.05 1.21
C ASN A 412 20.98 0.08 2.67
N ASP A 413 20.65 -1.08 3.24
CA ASP A 413 20.35 -1.35 4.65
C ASP A 413 20.23 -0.12 5.55
N LEU A 414 19.00 0.13 6.02
CA LEU A 414 18.71 0.99 7.19
C LEU A 414 19.52 0.62 8.45
N PHE A 415 20.24 -0.51 8.43
CA PHE A 415 21.08 -1.00 9.51
C PHE A 415 22.42 -1.49 8.97
N ARG A 416 23.35 -0.57 8.69
CA ARG A 416 24.78 -0.90 8.76
C ARG A 416 25.37 -0.24 10.00
N LYS A 417 25.98 -1.06 10.86
CA LYS A 417 26.91 -0.60 11.87
C LYS A 417 28.09 0.04 11.12
N LEU A 418 28.42 1.29 11.46
CA LEU A 418 29.69 1.90 11.06
C LEU A 418 30.85 1.10 11.66
#